data_AF-A0A1H3CQS8-F1
#
_entry.id   AF-A0A1H3CQS8-F1
#
_cell.length_a   1.000
_cell.length_b   1.000
_cell.length_c   1.000
_cell.angle_alpha   90.00
_cell.angle_beta   90.00
_cell.angle_gamma   90.00
#
_symmetry.space_group_name_H-M   'P 1'
#
loop_
_entity.id
_entity.type
_entity.pdbx_description
1 polymer ?
#
loop_
_entity_poly.entity_id
_entity_poly.type
_entity_poly.pdbx_seq_one_letter_code
_entity_poly.pdbx_strand_id
1 'polypeptide(L)' 'MITATMNSFDRADRGAAARIAALMPVMEERYRRLQGTLSRACAGEDIPDWELDLHRADLLAALEVMSPGADESGEEAQ' A
#
# COMPACT_ATOMS: atom_id res chain seq x y z
N MET A 1 -20.30 -30.81 1.93
CA MET A 1 -19.20 -30.10 1.24
C MET A 1 -19.15 -28.59 1.52
N ILE A 2 -19.90 -28.05 2.50
CA ILE A 2 -19.93 -26.58 2.77
C ILE A 2 -18.85 -26.18 3.81
N THR A 3 -18.46 -27.10 4.69
CA THR A 3 -17.53 -26.84 5.81
C THR A 3 -16.08 -26.57 5.36
N ALA A 4 -15.64 -27.11 4.23
CA ALA A 4 -14.28 -26.90 3.74
C ALA A 4 -14.09 -25.48 3.19
N THR A 5 -15.09 -24.95 2.48
CA THR A 5 -15.05 -23.61 1.86
C THR A 5 -15.13 -22.49 2.89
N MET A 6 -15.91 -22.66 3.96
CA MET A 6 -15.96 -21.70 5.08
C MET A 6 -14.61 -21.59 5.80
N ASN A 7 -13.91 -22.71 5.98
CA ASN A 7 -12.63 -22.75 6.70
C ASN A 7 -11.47 -22.16 5.88
N SER A 8 -11.54 -22.20 4.54
CA SER A 8 -10.57 -21.52 3.67
C SER A 8 -10.73 -20.00 3.66
N PHE A 9 -11.97 -19.50 3.73
CA PHE A 9 -12.26 -18.06 3.80
C PHE A 9 -11.74 -17.45 5.12
N ASP A 10 -12.02 -18.09 6.25
CA ASP A 10 -11.55 -17.68 7.58
C ASP A 10 -10.01 -17.68 7.73
N ARG A 11 -9.32 -18.46 6.90
CA ARG A 11 -7.86 -18.55 6.88
C ARG A 11 -7.25 -17.52 5.94
N ALA A 12 -7.90 -17.28 4.80
CA ALA A 12 -7.54 -16.23 3.86
C ALA A 12 -7.68 -14.83 4.50
N ASP A 13 -8.76 -14.60 5.24
CA ASP A 13 -9.00 -13.34 5.97
C ASP A 13 -7.97 -13.10 7.08
N ARG A 14 -7.64 -14.12 7.87
CA ARG A 14 -6.57 -14.00 8.88
C ARG A 14 -5.19 -13.78 8.26
N GLY A 15 -4.92 -14.41 7.12
CA GLY A 15 -3.69 -14.16 6.36
C GLY A 15 -3.62 -12.73 5.84
N ALA A 16 -4.72 -12.20 5.33
CA ALA A 16 -4.83 -10.81 4.88
C ALA A 16 -4.65 -9.83 6.05
N ALA A 17 -5.32 -10.05 7.18
CA ALA A 17 -5.21 -9.22 8.36
C ALA A 17 -3.77 -9.18 8.90
N ALA A 18 -3.07 -10.32 8.94
CA ALA A 18 -1.67 -10.38 9.36
C ALA A 18 -0.74 -9.62 8.40
N ARG A 19 -0.96 -9.72 7.08
CA ARG A 19 -0.21 -8.95 6.08
C ARG A 19 -0.43 -7.46 6.23
N ILE A 20 -1.69 -7.03 6.41
CA ILE A 20 -2.03 -5.61 6.64
C ILE A 20 -1.36 -5.11 7.92
N ALA A 21 -1.46 -5.86 9.02
CA ALA A 21 -0.83 -5.49 10.29
C ALA A 21 0.70 -5.38 10.17
N ALA A 22 1.36 -6.24 9.39
CA ALA A 22 2.79 -6.15 9.12
C ALA A 22 3.17 -4.96 8.23
N LEU A 23 2.27 -4.49 7.37
CA LEU A 23 2.49 -3.33 6.50
C LEU A 23 2.27 -1.99 7.22
N MET A 24 1.44 -1.95 8.26
CA MET A 24 1.12 -0.72 8.99
C MET A 24 2.35 0.06 9.47
N PRO A 25 3.37 -0.54 10.13
CA PRO A 25 4.55 0.19 10.56
C PRO A 25 5.38 0.74 9.39
N VAL A 26 5.42 0.01 8.27
CA VAL A 26 6.13 0.44 7.06
C VAL A 26 5.44 1.64 6.43
N MET A 27 4.10 1.62 6.38
CA MET A 27 3.31 2.75 5.88
C MET A 27 3.42 3.98 6.78
N GLU A 28 3.42 3.80 8.10
CA GLU A 28 3.56 4.89 9.06
C GLU A 28 4.93 5.59 8.93
N GLU A 29 6.01 4.80 8.79
CA GLU A 29 7.35 5.35 8.58
C GLU A 29 7.47 6.09 7.24
N ARG A 30 6.92 5.52 6.16
CA ARG A 30 6.88 6.18 4.84
C ARG A 30 6.11 7.49 4.88
N TYR A 31 4.94 7.49 5.54
CA TYR A 31 4.13 8.69 5.72
C TYR A 31 4.88 9.77 6.49
N ARG A 32 5.55 9.40 7.59
CA ARG A 32 6.34 10.34 8.41
C ARG A 32 7.46 10.99 7.60
N ARG A 33 8.16 10.22 6.76
CA ARG A 33 9.20 10.74 5.87
C ARG A 33 8.63 11.73 4.86
N LEU A 34 7.55 11.36 4.18
CA LEU A 34 6.87 12.24 3.22
C LEU A 34 6.43 13.56 3.89
N GLN A 35 5.84 13.48 5.10
CA GLN A 35 5.44 14.67 5.85
C GLN A 35 6.64 15.57 6.18
N GLY A 36 7.78 14.99 6.58
CA GLY A 36 9.02 15.72 6.82
C GLY A 36 9.51 16.45 5.56
N THR A 37 9.52 15.76 4.43
CA THR A 37 9.93 16.33 3.14
C THR A 37 9.01 17.46 2.69
N LEU A 38 7.68 17.29 2.83
CA LEU A 38 6.73 18.36 2.55
C LEU A 38 6.93 19.58 3.47
N SER A 39 7.26 19.35 4.75
CA SER A 39 7.55 20.43 5.69
C SER A 39 8.80 21.23 5.28
N ARG A 40 9.86 20.54 4.85
CA ARG A 40 11.09 21.16 4.33
C ARG A 40 10.81 21.95 3.05
N ALA A 41 10.02 21.39 2.14
CA ALA A 41 9.60 22.06 0.91
C ALA A 41 8.86 23.38 1.21
N CYS A 42 7.91 23.33 2.16
CA CYS A 42 7.16 24.51 2.61
C CYS A 42 8.06 25.57 3.27
N ALA A 43 9.16 25.16 3.91
CA ALA A 43 10.15 26.07 4.46
C ALA A 43 11.08 26.69 3.39
N GLY A 44 10.95 26.28 2.13
CA GLY A 44 11.80 26.73 1.02
C GLY A 44 13.17 26.07 1.01
N GLU A 45 13.34 24.95 1.70
CA GLU A 45 14.56 24.16 1.62
C GLU A 45 14.67 23.49 0.25
N ASP A 46 15.91 23.38 -0.23
CA ASP A 46 16.21 22.64 -1.45
C ASP A 46 16.19 21.14 -1.15
N ILE A 47 15.31 20.41 -1.83
CA ILE A 47 15.14 18.96 -1.64
C ILE A 47 15.81 18.27 -2.82
N PRO A 48 16.76 17.35 -2.56
CA PRO A 48 17.42 16.62 -3.64
C PRO A 48 16.42 15.80 -4.46
N ASP A 49 16.59 15.78 -5.78
CA ASP A 49 15.73 15.02 -6.70
C ASP A 49 15.60 13.54 -6.32
N TRP A 50 16.71 12.91 -5.87
CA TRP A 50 16.71 11.50 -5.45
C TRP A 50 15.80 11.24 -4.24
N GLU A 51 15.59 12.23 -3.37
CA GLU A 51 14.71 12.13 -2.20
C GLU A 51 13.24 12.17 -2.64
N LEU A 52 12.92 13.03 -3.62
CA LEU A 52 11.59 13.10 -4.24
C LEU A 52 11.25 11.81 -5.00
N ASP A 53 12.21 11.27 -5.74
CA ASP A 53 12.04 10.01 -6.47
C ASP A 53 11.81 8.83 -5.52
N LEU A 54 12.51 8.79 -4.39
CA LEU A 54 12.30 7.78 -3.35
C LEU A 54 10.88 7.85 -2.78
N HIS A 55 10.38 9.05 -2.44
CA HIS A 55 9.03 9.21 -1.91
C HIS A 55 7.95 8.88 -2.94
N ARG A 56 8.18 9.22 -4.21
CA ARG A 56 7.29 8.83 -5.31
C ARG A 56 7.20 7.31 -5.43
N ALA A 57 8.32 6.60 -5.37
CA ALA A 57 8.36 5.15 -5.44
C ALA A 57 7.64 4.49 -4.24
N ASP A 58 7.85 5.02 -3.02
CA ASP A 58 7.19 4.54 -1.81
C ASP A 58 5.66 4.69 -1.88
N LEU A 59 5.17 5.81 -2.45
CA LEU A 59 3.74 6.07 -2.65
C LEU A 59 3.14 5.13 -3.70
N LEU A 60 3.83 4.93 -4.84
CA LEU A 60 3.38 4.02 -5.88
C LEU A 60 3.28 2.57 -5.38
N ALA A 61 4.30 2.11 -4.64
CA ALA A 61 4.28 0.77 -4.03
C ALA A 61 3.14 0.61 -3.01
N ALA A 62 2.82 1.65 -2.24
CA ALA A 62 1.67 1.61 -1.33
C ALA A 62 0.35 1.53 -2.10
N LEU A 63 0.19 2.30 -3.19
CA LEU A 63 -1.01 2.29 -4.03
C LEU A 63 -1.22 0.96 -4.74
N GLU A 64 -0.14 0.32 -5.22
CA GLU A 64 -0.17 -1.01 -5.84
C GLU A 64 -0.67 -2.07 -4.86
N VAL A 65 -0.18 -2.05 -3.62
CA VAL A 65 -0.62 -2.98 -2.56
C VAL A 65 -2.07 -2.73 -2.14
N MET A 66 -2.51 -1.46 -2.14
CA MET A 66 -3.88 -1.08 -1.77
C MET A 66 -4.90 -1.23 -2.89
N SER A 67 -4.47 -1.36 -4.16
CA SER A 67 -5.34 -1.56 -5.33
C SER A 67 -5.09 -2.90 -6.02
N PRO A 68 -5.29 -4.04 -5.33
CA PRO A 68 -5.23 -5.35 -5.99
C PRO A 68 -6.47 -5.49 -6.89
N GLY A 69 -6.40 -5.02 -8.13
CA GLY A 69 -7.57 -5.14 -9.02
C GLY A 69 -7.57 -4.37 -10.34
N ALA A 70 -6.49 -3.69 -10.77
CA ALA A 70 -6.48 -3.10 -12.12
C ALA A 70 -6.54 -4.16 -13.24
N ASP A 71 -6.31 -5.43 -12.92
CA ASP A 71 -6.25 -6.53 -13.89
C ASP A 71 -7.46 -7.50 -13.81
N GLU A 72 -8.43 -7.27 -12.91
CA GLU A 72 -9.65 -8.12 -12.80
C GLU A 72 -10.92 -7.41 -13.30
N SER A 73 -10.78 -6.40 -14.16
CA SER A 73 -11.90 -5.80 -14.91
C SER A 73 -11.96 -6.37 -16.34
N GLY A 74 -11.90 -7.70 -16.45
CA GLY A 74 -11.98 -8.46 -17.69
C GLY A 74 -13.37 -9.04 -17.93
N GLU A 75 -14.27 -8.21 -18.47
CA GLU A 75 -15.33 -8.62 -19.41
C GLU A 75 -16.40 -9.61 -18.93
N GLU A 76 -17.42 -9.11 -18.22
CA GLU A 76 -18.78 -9.66 -18.34
C GLU A 76 -19.42 -9.08 -19.62
N ALA A 77 -19.31 -9.80 -20.75
CA ALA A 77 -20.18 -9.59 -21.91
C ALA A 77 -20.17 -10.81 -22.86
N GLN A 78 -20.95 -11.85 -22.54
CA GLN A 78 -21.73 -12.60 -23.53
C GLN A 78 -22.81 -13.48 -22.89
#